data_AF-A0A963KH49-F1
#
_entry.id   AF-A0A963KH49-F1
#
_cell.length_a   1.000
_cell.length_b   1.000
_cell.length_c   1.000
_cell.angle_alpha   90.00
_cell.angle_beta   90.00
_cell.angle_gamma   90.00
#
_symmetry.space_group_name_H-M   'P 1'
#
loop_
_entity.id
_entity.type
_entity.pdbx_description
1 polymer ?
#
loop_
_entity_poly.entity_id
_entity_poly.type
_entity_poly.pdbx_seq_one_letter_code
_entity_poly.pdbx_strand_id
1 'polypeptide(L)'
;MPRRRIGLATAWSAATVSICWKDTITPEQVLHWSDVELAGRPDVQPWLFPLTTRSRVNPGAPQPTRADFEVLVKDEKVRDGMRRAFLRMLGFYGFMWREGKVLAGPDWRSGFAIWALHPSHHDLFIFRIMGALVLCGLKTEAQ
;
A
#
# COMPACT_ATOMS: atom_id res chain seq x y z
N MET A 1 -9.66 26.75 -11.38
CA MET A 1 -8.60 25.78 -11.75
C MET A 1 -9.21 24.39 -11.77
N PRO A 2 -9.11 23.63 -12.86
CA PRO A 2 -9.73 22.32 -12.92
C PRO A 2 -8.89 21.33 -12.09
N ARG A 3 -9.51 20.75 -11.05
CA ARG A 3 -8.96 19.60 -10.32
C ARG A 3 -8.78 18.47 -11.33
N ARG A 4 -7.53 18.19 -11.75
CA ARG A 4 -7.23 16.98 -12.52
C ARG A 4 -7.73 15.79 -11.71
N ARG A 5 -8.74 15.08 -12.23
CA ARG A 5 -9.17 13.78 -11.70
C ARG A 5 -8.00 12.83 -11.89
N ILE A 6 -7.25 12.57 -10.83
CA ILE A 6 -6.21 11.55 -10.80
C ILE A 6 -6.95 10.22 -10.82
N GLY A 7 -7.06 9.59 -12.00
CA GLY A 7 -7.65 8.27 -12.15
C GLY A 7 -6.77 7.27 -11.42
N LEU A 8 -7.26 6.68 -10.34
CA LEU A 8 -6.53 5.68 -9.56
C LEU A 8 -6.30 4.35 -10.29
N ALA A 9 -6.91 4.14 -11.46
CA ALA A 9 -6.84 2.89 -12.22
C ALA A 9 -5.48 2.66 -12.88
N THR A 10 -4.47 3.42 -12.49
CA THR A 10 -3.27 3.68 -13.31
C THR A 10 -1.98 3.21 -12.65
N ALA A 11 -1.98 2.93 -11.34
CA ALA A 11 -0.77 2.45 -10.64
C ALA A 11 -0.41 0.98 -10.95
N TRP A 12 -1.39 0.18 -11.40
CA TRP A 12 -1.22 -1.26 -11.66
C TRP A 12 -1.71 -1.69 -13.05
N SER A 13 -2.16 -0.76 -13.90
CA SER A 13 -2.59 -1.05 -15.28
C SER A 13 -1.49 -0.69 -16.29
N ALA A 14 -1.39 -1.48 -17.37
CA ALA A 14 -0.35 -1.36 -18.39
C ALA A 14 -0.43 -0.07 -19.25
N ALA A 15 -1.50 0.72 -19.11
CA ALA A 15 -1.61 2.03 -19.73
C ALA A 15 -1.25 3.13 -18.73
N THR A 16 0.00 3.60 -18.85
CA THR A 16 0.55 4.85 -18.28
C THR A 16 1.31 4.72 -16.97
N VAL A 17 2.59 4.32 -17.11
CA VAL A 17 3.71 4.48 -16.16
C VAL A 17 4.05 5.97 -15.92
N SER A 18 3.06 6.86 -15.84
CA SER A 18 3.32 8.30 -15.71
C SER A 18 2.13 9.06 -15.15
N ILE A 19 1.71 8.73 -13.92
CA ILE A 19 0.82 9.62 -13.16
C ILE A 19 1.28 9.65 -11.69
N CYS A 20 2.16 10.62 -11.43
CA CYS A 20 2.54 11.18 -10.13
C CYS A 20 3.22 10.21 -9.16
N TRP A 21 4.54 10.04 -9.29
CA TRP A 21 5.45 10.13 -8.15
C TRP A 21 6.27 11.42 -8.39
N LYS A 22 7.26 11.79 -7.56
CA LYS A 22 8.35 12.68 -8.01
C LYS A 22 9.04 12.02 -9.22
N ASP A 23 8.49 12.17 -10.43
CA ASP A 23 8.94 11.79 -11.78
C ASP A 23 9.80 10.52 -12.01
N THR A 24 9.98 9.60 -11.05
CA THR A 24 11.00 8.53 -11.18
C THR A 24 10.78 7.21 -10.43
N ILE A 25 9.81 7.08 -9.51
CA ILE A 25 9.59 5.82 -8.74
C ILE A 25 8.20 5.26 -9.01
N THR A 26 8.14 3.99 -9.41
CA THR A 26 6.92 3.22 -9.68
C THR A 26 6.59 2.29 -8.51
N PRO A 27 5.31 1.87 -8.34
CA PRO A 27 4.95 0.86 -7.34
C PRO A 27 5.78 -0.41 -7.48
N GLU A 28 6.04 -0.84 -8.72
CA GLU A 28 6.89 -2.01 -9.02
C GLU A 28 8.30 -1.88 -8.43
N GLN A 29 8.94 -0.71 -8.56
CA GLN A 29 10.25 -0.46 -7.98
C GLN A 29 10.20 -0.50 -6.45
N VAL A 30 9.16 0.07 -5.83
CA VAL A 30 9.01 0.06 -4.36
C VAL A 30 8.90 -1.37 -3.82
N LEU A 31 8.26 -2.29 -4.56
CA LEU A 31 8.17 -3.69 -4.15
C LEU A 31 9.53 -4.42 -4.12
N HIS A 32 10.52 -3.91 -4.85
CA HIS A 32 11.87 -4.44 -4.87
C HIS A 32 12.83 -3.77 -3.90
N TRP A 33 12.39 -2.74 -3.17
CA TRP A 33 13.20 -2.08 -2.16
C TRP A 33 13.53 -3.04 -1.02
N SER A 34 14.73 -2.87 -0.46
CA SER A 34 15.13 -3.45 0.82
C SER A 34 14.31 -2.88 1.98
N ASP A 35 14.33 -3.54 3.14
CA ASP A 35 13.64 -3.04 4.34
C ASP A 35 14.21 -1.69 4.82
N VAL A 36 15.51 -1.48 4.63
CA VAL A 36 16.16 -0.19 4.96
C VAL A 36 15.62 0.93 4.08
N GLU A 37 15.46 0.68 2.77
CA GLU A 37 14.88 1.66 1.85
C GLU A 37 13.41 1.96 2.17
N LEU A 38 12.59 0.93 2.48
CA LEU A 38 11.21 1.13 2.91
C LEU A 38 11.09 1.94 4.21
N ALA A 39 11.92 1.62 5.20
CA ALA A 39 11.95 2.35 6.48
C ALA A 39 12.34 3.82 6.28
N GLY A 40 13.27 4.11 5.37
CA GLY A 40 13.71 5.46 5.03
C GLY A 40 12.72 6.27 4.18
N ARG A 41 11.69 5.65 3.62
CA ARG A 41 10.75 6.25 2.66
C ARG A 41 9.28 6.05 3.03
N PRO A 42 8.84 6.46 4.23
CA PRO A 42 7.45 6.32 4.67
C PRO A 42 6.45 7.08 3.79
N ASP A 43 6.92 8.03 2.98
CA ASP A 43 6.12 8.79 2.02
C ASP A 43 5.50 7.95 0.90
N VAL A 44 5.96 6.70 0.68
CA VAL A 44 5.41 5.76 -0.32
C VAL A 44 4.13 5.08 0.12
N GLN A 45 3.94 4.90 1.43
CA GLN A 45 2.81 4.13 1.97
C GLN A 45 1.46 4.66 1.48
N PRO A 46 1.23 5.99 1.40
CA PRO A 46 0.00 6.51 0.86
C PRO A 46 -0.30 6.23 -0.61
N TRP A 47 0.72 5.94 -1.40
CA TRP A 47 0.61 5.62 -2.82
C TRP A 47 0.35 4.14 -3.06
N LEU A 48 1.01 3.26 -2.28
CA LEU A 48 0.75 1.82 -2.33
C LEU A 48 -0.65 1.48 -1.82
N PHE A 49 -1.08 2.15 -0.75
CA PHE A 49 -2.34 1.87 -0.07
C PHE A 49 -3.20 3.14 -0.01
N PRO A 50 -3.77 3.61 -1.13
CA PRO A 50 -4.60 4.80 -1.14
C PRO A 50 -5.87 4.62 -0.30
N LEU A 51 -6.37 5.71 0.29
CA LEU A 51 -7.63 5.76 1.03
C LEU A 51 -8.51 6.89 0.49
N THR A 52 -9.80 6.85 0.82
CA THR A 52 -10.70 7.98 0.55
C THR A 52 -10.42 9.22 1.39
N THR A 53 -9.59 9.07 2.43
CA THR A 53 -9.12 10.16 3.28
C THR A 53 -7.73 10.62 2.86
N ARG A 54 -7.54 11.95 2.87
CA ARG A 54 -6.24 12.57 2.56
C ARG A 54 -5.19 12.10 3.56
N SER A 55 -4.01 11.75 3.06
CA SER A 55 -2.87 11.40 3.92
C SER A 55 -2.29 12.64 4.61
N ARG A 56 -2.01 12.53 5.91
CA ARG A 56 -1.26 13.55 6.67
C ARG A 56 0.24 13.50 6.40
N VAL A 57 0.77 12.30 6.13
CA VAL A 57 2.21 12.07 5.89
C VAL A 57 2.62 12.51 4.49
N ASN A 58 1.80 12.20 3.49
CA ASN A 58 2.03 12.61 2.11
C ASN A 58 0.74 13.22 1.53
N PRO A 59 0.50 14.52 1.73
CA PRO A 59 -0.74 15.15 1.32
C PRO A 59 -0.92 15.28 -0.20
N GLY A 60 0.13 15.00 -0.98
CA GLY A 60 0.10 14.92 -2.44
C GLY A 60 -0.24 13.52 -2.98
N ALA A 61 -0.37 12.52 -2.10
CA ALA A 61 -0.76 11.18 -2.49
C ALA A 61 -2.22 11.10 -2.98
N PRO A 62 -2.58 10.08 -3.77
CA PRO A 62 -3.90 9.96 -4.36
C PRO A 62 -4.97 9.83 -3.27
N GLN A 63 -6.09 10.51 -3.49
CA GLN A 63 -7.28 10.44 -2.66
C GLN A 63 -8.47 10.00 -3.53
N PRO A 64 -8.55 8.71 -3.91
CA PRO A 64 -9.71 8.15 -4.61
C PRO A 64 -11.02 8.40 -3.88
N THR A 65 -12.10 8.55 -4.63
CA THR A 65 -13.45 8.46 -4.12
C THR A 65 -13.92 7.00 -4.02
N ARG A 66 -15.07 6.77 -3.36
CA ARG A 66 -15.69 5.43 -3.36
C ARG A 66 -16.06 4.96 -4.77
N ALA A 67 -16.56 5.86 -5.62
CA ALA A 67 -16.88 5.57 -7.02
C ALA A 67 -15.63 5.15 -7.81
N ASP A 68 -14.46 5.72 -7.51
CA ASP A 68 -13.21 5.27 -8.12
C ASP A 68 -12.92 3.81 -7.70
N PHE A 69 -13.03 3.49 -6.40
CA PHE A 69 -12.81 2.12 -5.91
C PHE A 69 -13.78 1.09 -6.49
N GLU A 70 -15.04 1.45 -6.76
CA GLU A 70 -16.02 0.58 -7.43
C GLU A 70 -15.58 0.16 -8.84
N VAL A 71 -14.79 0.99 -9.51
CA VAL A 71 -14.17 0.66 -10.79
C VAL A 71 -12.89 -0.17 -10.57
N LEU A 72 -12.03 0.26 -9.65
CA LEU A 72 -10.73 -0.37 -9.39
C LEU A 72 -10.82 -1.81 -8.93
N VAL A 73 -11.80 -2.12 -8.09
CA VAL A 73 -11.99 -3.48 -7.56
C VAL A 73 -12.29 -4.50 -8.66
N LYS A 74 -12.78 -4.04 -9.83
CA LYS A 74 -13.06 -4.89 -10.99
C LYS A 74 -11.80 -5.18 -11.83
N ASP A 75 -10.73 -4.42 -11.63
CA ASP A 75 -9.46 -4.63 -12.31
C ASP A 75 -8.59 -5.64 -11.54
N GLU A 76 -8.37 -6.81 -12.15
CA GLU A 76 -7.56 -7.87 -11.56
C GLU A 76 -6.12 -7.44 -11.31
N LYS A 77 -5.54 -6.57 -12.16
CA LYS A 77 -4.17 -6.09 -11.98
C LYS A 77 -4.04 -5.18 -10.77
N VAL A 78 -5.05 -4.35 -10.52
CA VAL A 78 -5.10 -3.52 -9.31
C VAL A 78 -5.16 -4.39 -8.06
N ARG A 79 -5.96 -5.45 -8.07
CA ARG A 79 -6.04 -6.40 -6.95
C ARG A 79 -4.74 -7.18 -6.75
N ASP A 80 -4.12 -7.65 -7.83
CA ASP A 80 -2.82 -8.34 -7.77
C ASP A 80 -1.72 -7.43 -7.20
N GLY A 81 -1.62 -6.21 -7.71
CA GLY A 81 -0.69 -5.21 -7.23
C GLY A 81 -0.87 -4.88 -5.75
N MET A 82 -2.12 -4.70 -5.31
CA MET A 82 -2.45 -4.48 -3.91
C MET A 82 -2.05 -5.68 -3.03
N ARG A 83 -2.26 -6.91 -3.49
CA ARG A 83 -1.80 -8.12 -2.77
C ARG A 83 -0.29 -8.17 -2.67
N ARG A 84 0.42 -7.90 -3.75
CA ARG A 84 1.90 -7.88 -3.75
C ARG A 84 2.45 -6.81 -2.80
N ALA A 85 1.84 -5.62 -2.79
CA ALA A 85 2.18 -4.58 -1.83
C ALA A 85 1.93 -5.04 -0.39
N PHE A 86 0.79 -5.66 -0.13
CA PHE A 86 0.48 -6.25 1.17
C PHE A 86 1.52 -7.31 1.59
N LEU A 87 1.85 -8.27 0.73
CA LEU A 87 2.85 -9.29 1.00
C LEU A 87 4.23 -8.69 1.28
N ARG A 88 4.64 -7.67 0.51
CA ARG A 88 5.89 -6.95 0.74
C ARG A 88 5.91 -6.29 2.12
N MET A 89 4.77 -5.69 2.52
CA MET A 89 4.64 -5.07 3.84
C MET A 89 4.58 -6.08 4.99
N LEU A 90 3.95 -7.24 4.80
CA LEU A 90 4.03 -8.33 5.77
C LEU A 90 5.48 -8.71 6.04
N GLY A 91 6.27 -8.94 4.99
CA GLY A 91 7.69 -9.26 5.13
C GLY A 91 8.45 -8.19 5.91
N PHE A 92 8.24 -6.91 5.59
CA PHE A 92 8.83 -5.78 6.31
C PHE A 92 8.50 -5.78 7.81
N TYR A 93 7.27 -6.15 8.17
CA TYR A 93 6.83 -6.24 9.57
C TYR A 93 7.13 -7.59 10.23
N GLY A 94 7.84 -8.49 9.54
CA GLY A 94 8.24 -9.81 10.09
C GLY A 94 7.14 -10.86 10.01
N PHE A 95 6.12 -10.65 9.19
CA PHE A 95 5.02 -11.57 8.97
C PHE A 95 5.13 -12.26 7.60
N MET A 96 4.33 -13.31 7.43
CA MET A 96 4.11 -13.96 6.14
C MET A 96 2.62 -14.29 5.96
N TRP A 97 2.21 -14.41 4.71
CA TRP A 97 0.87 -14.88 4.35
C TRP A 97 0.89 -16.35 4.00
N ARG A 98 0.05 -17.16 4.65
CA ARG A 98 -0.08 -18.59 4.36
C ARG A 98 -1.49 -19.07 4.67
N GLU A 99 -2.07 -19.83 3.74
CA GLU A 99 -3.37 -20.50 3.93
C GLU A 99 -4.49 -19.54 4.39
N GLY A 100 -4.49 -18.32 3.84
CA GLY A 100 -5.50 -17.31 4.18
C GLY A 100 -5.28 -16.59 5.51
N LYS A 101 -4.09 -16.69 6.11
CA LYS A 101 -3.77 -16.11 7.42
C LYS A 101 -2.43 -15.38 7.43
N VAL A 102 -2.34 -14.36 8.27
CA VAL A 102 -1.09 -13.71 8.65
C VAL A 102 -0.44 -14.52 9.78
N LEU A 103 0.80 -14.95 9.58
CA LEU A 103 1.60 -15.71 10.54
C LEU A 103 2.95 -15.03 10.76
N ALA A 104 3.63 -15.35 11.88
CA ALA A 104 5.01 -14.93 12.08
C ALA A 104 5.90 -15.49 10.96
N GLY A 105 6.65 -14.61 10.29
CA GLY A 105 7.59 -14.98 9.24
C GLY A 105 8.99 -15.29 9.77
N PRO A 106 9.94 -15.64 8.90
CA PRO A 106 11.33 -15.91 9.28
C PRO A 106 12.00 -14.75 10.04
N ASP A 107 11.70 -13.52 9.63
CA ASP A 107 12.28 -12.29 10.21
C ASP A 107 11.41 -11.68 11.32
N TRP A 108 10.55 -12.49 11.96
CA TRP A 108 9.58 -12.06 12.97
C TRP A 108 10.16 -11.11 14.01
N ARG A 109 11.28 -11.46 14.63
CA ARG A 109 11.87 -10.64 15.72
C ARG A 109 12.31 -9.26 15.23
N SER A 110 12.96 -9.21 14.07
CA SER A 110 13.46 -7.97 13.48
C SER A 110 12.30 -7.08 13.03
N GLY A 111 11.31 -7.65 12.34
CA GLY A 111 10.13 -6.93 11.88
C GLY A 111 9.23 -6.47 13.02
N PHE A 112 9.00 -7.31 14.04
CA PHE A 112 8.24 -6.94 15.24
C PHE A 112 8.87 -5.75 15.97
N ALA A 113 10.20 -5.70 16.04
CA ALA A 113 10.92 -4.60 16.66
C ALA A 113 10.68 -3.23 16.00
N ILE A 114 10.39 -3.22 14.69
CA ILE A 114 10.13 -1.99 13.92
C ILE A 114 8.84 -1.30 14.37
N TRP A 115 7.78 -2.06 14.66
CA TRP A 115 6.45 -1.48 14.87
C TRP A 115 5.87 -1.68 16.27
N ALA A 116 6.21 -2.76 16.98
CA ALA A 116 5.47 -3.17 18.19
C ALA A 116 6.16 -2.81 19.51
N LEU A 117 7.47 -2.54 19.51
CA LEU A 117 8.20 -2.25 20.76
C LEU A 117 7.84 -0.87 21.33
N HIS A 118 7.51 0.08 20.46
CA HIS A 118 7.14 1.44 20.87
C HIS A 118 6.08 1.98 19.91
N PRO A 119 5.11 2.78 20.40
CA PRO A 119 4.16 3.47 19.53
C PRO A 119 4.88 4.25 18.45
N SER A 120 4.48 4.06 17.20
CA SER A 120 5.15 4.68 16.06
C SER A 120 4.17 5.02 14.95
N HIS A 121 4.66 5.69 13.92
CA HIS A 121 3.84 5.97 12.74
C HIS A 121 3.45 4.69 11.97
N HIS A 122 4.06 3.53 12.28
CA HIS A 122 3.70 2.25 11.67
C HIS A 122 2.30 1.77 12.05
N ASP A 123 1.78 2.11 13.23
CA ASP A 123 0.40 1.79 13.61
C ASP A 123 -0.59 2.39 12.60
N LEU A 124 -0.36 3.66 12.23
CA LEU A 124 -1.17 4.36 11.23
C LEU A 124 -1.03 3.75 9.83
N PHE A 125 0.12 3.18 9.50
CA PHE A 125 0.34 2.47 8.24
C PHE A 125 -0.37 1.13 8.20
N ILE A 126 -0.35 0.36 9.28
CA ILE A 126 -1.10 -0.89 9.38
C ILE A 126 -2.60 -0.63 9.21
N PHE A 127 -3.16 0.37 9.90
CA PHE A 127 -4.56 0.78 9.70
C PHE A 127 -4.85 1.19 8.25
N ARG A 128 -3.91 1.86 7.61
CA ARG A 128 -4.04 2.28 6.21
C ARG A 128 -4.05 1.09 5.25
N ILE A 129 -3.15 0.13 5.45
CA ILE A 129 -3.09 -1.11 4.66
C ILE A 129 -4.43 -1.84 4.76
N MET A 130 -4.93 -2.06 5.98
CA MET A 130 -6.22 -2.71 6.24
C MET A 130 -7.37 -2.00 5.52
N GLY A 131 -7.44 -0.67 5.64
CA GLY A 131 -8.49 0.13 4.99
C GLY A 131 -8.43 0.06 3.46
N ALA A 132 -7.23 0.11 2.88
CA ALA A 132 -7.04 0.02 1.44
C ALA A 132 -7.40 -1.37 0.89
N LEU A 133 -7.02 -2.44 1.61
CA LEU A 133 -7.39 -3.82 1.26
C LEU A 133 -8.91 -4.00 1.21
N VAL A 134 -9.63 -3.50 2.22
CA VAL A 134 -11.10 -3.55 2.25
C VAL A 134 -11.71 -2.77 1.08
N LEU A 135 -11.20 -1.57 0.78
CA LEU A 135 -11.67 -0.74 -0.35
C LEU A 135 -11.40 -1.40 -1.72
N CYS A 136 -10.34 -2.18 -1.84
CA CYS A 136 -10.00 -2.98 -3.02
C CYS A 136 -10.64 -4.38 -3.04
N GLY A 137 -11.59 -4.67 -2.14
CA GLY A 137 -12.31 -5.96 -2.11
C GLY A 137 -11.48 -7.15 -1.61
N LEU A 138 -10.33 -6.91 -1.00
CA LEU A 138 -9.41 -7.91 -0.44
C LEU A 138 -9.70 -8.13 1.05
N LYS A 139 -10.93 -8.53 1.35
CA LYS A 139 -11.41 -8.65 2.75
C LYS A 139 -10.72 -9.77 3.51
N THR A 140 -10.35 -10.86 2.86
CA THR A 140 -9.65 -11.99 3.48
C THR A 140 -8.27 -11.57 3.96
N GLU A 141 -7.55 -10.80 3.16
CA GLU A 141 -6.23 -10.25 3.47
C GLU A 141 -6.27 -9.21 4.61
N ALA A 142 -7.44 -8.65 4.91
CA ALA A 142 -7.65 -7.62 5.94
C ALA A 142 -8.22 -8.16 7.28
N GLN A 143 -8.17 -9.48 7.51
CA GLN A 143 -8.70 -10.13 8.72
C GLN A 143 -7.66 -10.26 9.83
#